data_AF-A0AAV2H254-F1
#
_entry.id   AF-A0AAV2H254-F1
#
_cell.length_a   1.000
_cell.length_b   1.000
_cell.length_c   1.000
_cell.angle_alpha   90.00
_cell.angle_beta   90.00
_cell.angle_gamma   90.00
#
_symmetry.space_group_name_H-M   'P 1'
#
loop_
_entity.id
_entity.type
_entity.pdbx_description
1 polymer ?
#
loop_
_entity_poly.entity_id
_entity_poly.type
_entity_poly.pdbx_seq_one_letter_code
_entity_poly.pdbx_strand_id
1 'polypeptide(L)'
;EKRFRELLILFDKLMTEHGLTYFLYGGTLLGSYRHHGPIPWDDDLDVIVPVLLRPLVKQIFAKVSPDFVLNFHQRCYCKLFSSRSDPILNLPWKWPFLDIFFYDENATHIWDICPYYRDRYRYEKALVFPLRRRPFLDLSLFAPHHTRAVLAETYKIDDCQSSAYIHRWERSRESTTAPCSEIHSLHAFVSRTYMNGGCNETLIHHKNITKVFFDYGATC
;
A
#
# COMPACT_ATOMS: atom_id res chain seq x y z
N GLU A 1 -1.76 14.33 -0.68
CA GLU A 1 -2.62 13.63 -1.67
C GLU A 1 -2.14 13.77 -3.13
N LYS A 2 -2.15 14.96 -3.76
CA LYS A 2 -1.79 15.11 -5.19
C LYS A 2 -0.40 14.52 -5.57
N ARG A 3 0.62 14.76 -4.75
CA ARG A 3 1.98 14.23 -4.98
C ARG A 3 2.08 12.70 -4.79
N PHE A 4 1.37 12.13 -3.82
CA PHE A 4 1.28 10.67 -3.65
C PHE A 4 0.62 10.00 -4.85
N ARG A 5 -0.48 10.59 -5.34
CA ARG A 5 -1.18 10.12 -6.53
C ARG A 5 -0.28 10.14 -7.77
N GLU A 6 0.54 11.19 -7.95
CA GLU A 6 1.51 11.26 -9.05
C GLU A 6 2.51 10.10 -9.02
N LEU A 7 3.06 9.78 -7.84
CA LEU A 7 3.99 8.67 -7.66
C LEU A 7 3.33 7.32 -8.00
N LEU A 8 2.10 7.07 -7.54
CA LEU A 8 1.38 5.83 -7.84
C LEU A 8 1.02 5.70 -9.31
N ILE A 9 0.59 6.78 -9.97
CA ILE A 9 0.28 6.74 -11.41
C ILE A 9 1.54 6.40 -12.22
N LEU A 10 2.65 7.07 -11.93
CA LEU A 10 3.90 6.78 -12.61
C LEU A 10 4.33 5.33 -12.36
N PHE A 11 4.29 4.88 -11.10
CA PHE A 11 4.69 3.54 -10.73
C PHE A 11 3.83 2.48 -11.40
N ASP A 12 2.49 2.53 -11.26
CA ASP A 12 1.56 1.58 -11.87
C ASP A 12 1.73 1.54 -13.39
N LYS A 13 1.83 2.71 -14.04
CA LYS A 13 2.06 2.81 -15.48
C LYS A 13 3.34 2.09 -15.89
N LEU A 14 4.47 2.41 -15.26
CA LEU A 14 5.77 1.82 -15.62
C LEU A 14 5.80 0.31 -15.37
N MET A 15 5.20 -0.16 -14.28
CA MET A 15 5.12 -1.59 -13.97
C MET A 15 4.23 -2.32 -14.99
N THR A 16 3.04 -1.79 -15.29
CA THR A 16 2.09 -2.40 -16.23
C THR A 16 2.59 -2.40 -17.68
N GLU A 17 3.20 -1.31 -18.16
CA GLU A 17 3.78 -1.23 -19.51
C GLU A 17 4.90 -2.25 -19.74
N HIS A 18 5.62 -2.63 -18.67
CA HIS A 18 6.69 -3.63 -18.74
C HIS A 18 6.25 -5.04 -18.30
N GLY A 19 4.95 -5.25 -18.04
CA GLY A 19 4.40 -6.55 -17.62
C GLY A 19 4.90 -7.01 -16.24
N LEU A 20 5.24 -6.07 -15.35
CA LEU A 20 5.77 -6.37 -14.02
C LEU A 20 4.67 -6.41 -12.97
N THR A 21 4.68 -7.48 -12.20
CA THR A 21 3.74 -7.68 -11.09
C THR A 21 4.19 -6.90 -9.85
N TYR A 22 3.21 -6.29 -9.19
CA TYR A 22 3.34 -5.72 -7.86
C TYR A 22 1.97 -5.76 -7.18
N PHE A 23 1.89 -5.46 -5.89
CA PHE A 23 0.61 -5.16 -5.23
C PHE A 23 0.78 -4.13 -4.10
N LEU A 24 -0.33 -3.50 -3.72
CA LEU A 24 -0.40 -2.61 -2.55
C LEU A 24 0.03 -3.36 -1.30
N TYR A 25 0.83 -2.73 -0.45
CA TYR A 25 1.45 -3.38 0.70
C TYR A 25 1.17 -2.61 2.01
N GLY A 26 1.37 -3.26 3.16
CA GLY A 26 1.34 -2.62 4.48
C GLY A 26 0.14 -1.69 4.74
N GLY A 27 0.43 -0.49 5.24
CA GLY A 27 -0.57 0.53 5.56
C GLY A 27 -1.35 1.00 4.34
N THR A 28 -0.73 0.97 3.16
CA THR A 28 -1.37 1.31 1.89
C THR A 28 -2.43 0.29 1.47
N LEU A 29 -2.15 -1.00 1.63
CA LEU A 29 -3.16 -2.06 1.41
C LEU A 29 -4.32 -1.92 2.40
N LEU A 30 -4.00 -1.66 3.67
CA LEU A 30 -5.00 -1.45 4.71
C LEU A 30 -5.87 -0.23 4.42
N GLY A 31 -5.26 0.84 3.91
CA GLY A 31 -5.96 2.03 3.42
C GLY A 31 -6.91 1.72 2.26
N SER A 32 -6.44 0.98 1.24
CA SER A 32 -7.30 0.53 0.14
C SER A 32 -8.52 -0.24 0.67
N TYR A 33 -8.30 -1.10 1.66
CA TYR A 33 -9.36 -1.88 2.29
C TYR A 33 -10.30 -1.01 3.14
N ARG A 34 -9.82 -0.11 3.98
CA ARG A 34 -10.66 0.63 4.94
C ARG A 34 -11.23 1.94 4.42
N HIS A 35 -10.56 2.58 3.47
CA HIS A 35 -10.83 3.97 3.09
C HIS A 35 -10.93 4.18 1.57
N HIS A 36 -10.71 3.12 0.76
CA HIS A 36 -10.52 3.23 -0.70
C HIS A 36 -9.44 4.26 -1.07
N GLY A 37 -8.42 4.43 -0.23
CA GLY A 37 -7.38 5.45 -0.34
C GLY A 37 -6.38 5.35 0.82
N PRO A 38 -5.48 6.32 1.02
CA PRO A 38 -4.57 6.33 2.15
C PRO A 38 -5.33 6.30 3.47
N ILE A 39 -4.72 5.73 4.51
CA ILE A 39 -5.20 5.91 5.88
C ILE A 39 -5.10 7.41 6.21
N PRO A 40 -6.15 8.05 6.77
CA PRO A 40 -6.19 9.51 6.91
C PRO A 40 -5.05 10.15 7.74
N TRP A 41 -4.41 9.37 8.61
CA TRP A 41 -3.33 9.79 9.50
C TRP A 41 -1.97 9.16 9.16
N ASP A 42 -1.87 8.53 7.99
CA ASP A 42 -0.65 7.92 7.45
C ASP A 42 0.00 8.85 6.43
N ASP A 43 1.33 8.86 6.38
CA ASP A 43 2.09 9.90 5.66
C ASP A 43 3.09 9.37 4.64
N ASP A 44 2.94 8.13 4.21
CA ASP A 44 3.65 7.53 3.08
C ASP A 44 2.77 6.55 2.30
N LEU A 45 3.40 5.80 1.39
CA LEU A 45 2.76 4.79 0.58
C LEU A 45 3.70 3.60 0.39
N ASP A 46 3.14 2.40 0.27
CA ASP A 46 3.85 1.14 0.17
C ASP A 46 3.31 0.26 -0.97
N VAL A 47 4.24 -0.30 -1.74
CA VAL A 47 4.00 -1.39 -2.67
C VAL A 47 5.06 -2.46 -2.50
N ILE A 48 4.77 -3.68 -2.94
CA ILE A 48 5.73 -4.78 -2.89
C ILE A 48 5.83 -5.50 -4.24
N VAL A 49 7.06 -5.88 -4.60
CA VAL A 49 7.44 -6.45 -5.90
C VAL A 49 8.26 -7.73 -5.69
N PRO A 50 8.17 -8.78 -6.54
CA PRO A 50 9.08 -9.91 -6.42
C PRO A 50 10.55 -9.48 -6.55
N VAL A 51 11.42 -9.99 -5.67
CA VAL A 51 12.83 -9.59 -5.60
C VAL A 51 13.60 -9.84 -6.89
N LEU A 52 13.21 -10.87 -7.65
CA LEU A 52 13.78 -11.18 -8.96
C LEU A 52 13.60 -10.03 -9.99
N LEU A 53 12.58 -9.18 -9.82
CA LEU A 53 12.33 -8.04 -10.71
C LEU A 53 13.15 -6.79 -10.33
N ARG A 54 13.86 -6.80 -9.19
CA ARG A 54 14.65 -5.65 -8.71
C ARG A 54 15.61 -5.06 -9.75
N PRO A 55 16.39 -5.85 -10.54
CA PRO A 55 17.26 -5.28 -11.56
C PRO A 55 16.48 -4.50 -12.63
N LEU A 56 15.32 -5.01 -13.02
CA LEU A 56 14.49 -4.38 -14.04
C LEU A 56 13.79 -3.12 -13.50
N VAL A 57 13.28 -3.16 -12.26
CA VAL A 57 12.78 -1.95 -11.55
C VAL A 57 13.88 -0.87 -11.57
N LYS A 58 15.12 -1.22 -11.21
CA LYS A 58 16.24 -0.27 -11.26
C LYS A 58 16.46 0.32 -12.65
N GLN A 59 16.44 -0.51 -13.70
CA GLN A 59 16.64 -0.06 -15.08
C GLN A 59 15.50 0.83 -15.59
N ILE A 60 14.25 0.49 -15.27
CA ILE A 60 13.07 1.26 -15.67
C ILE A 60 13.10 2.65 -15.01
N PHE A 61 13.30 2.70 -13.69
CA PHE A 61 13.30 3.98 -12.97
C PHE A 61 14.53 4.84 -13.25
N ALA A 62 15.66 4.25 -13.70
CA ALA A 62 16.79 5.03 -14.20
C ALA A 62 16.43 5.88 -15.44
N LYS A 63 15.45 5.47 -16.25
CA LYS A 63 15.02 6.21 -17.46
C LYS A 63 14.16 7.44 -17.16
N VAL A 64 13.57 7.54 -15.98
CA VAL A 64 12.76 8.69 -15.54
C VAL A 64 13.50 9.62 -14.58
N SER A 65 14.77 9.33 -14.33
CA SER A 65 15.69 10.23 -13.64
C SER A 65 16.08 11.41 -14.54
N PRO A 66 16.24 12.65 -14.03
CA PRO A 66 16.22 13.02 -12.61
C PRO A 66 14.83 13.37 -12.06
N ASP A 67 13.78 13.42 -12.89
CA ASP A 67 12.46 13.89 -12.46
C ASP A 67 11.82 13.02 -11.38
N PHE A 68 12.05 11.71 -11.47
CA PHE A 68 11.71 10.74 -10.43
C PHE A 68 12.95 9.91 -10.09
N VAL A 69 13.29 9.91 -8.80
CA VAL A 69 14.53 9.31 -8.30
C VAL A 69 14.18 8.08 -7.47
N LEU A 70 14.84 6.97 -7.80
CA LEU A 70 14.77 5.74 -7.03
C LEU A 70 16.01 5.60 -6.16
N ASN A 71 15.83 5.71 -4.84
CA ASN A 71 16.91 5.56 -3.86
C ASN A 71 16.81 4.22 -3.15
N PHE A 72 17.86 3.40 -3.19
CA PHE A 72 17.89 2.11 -2.51
C PHE A 72 18.29 2.26 -1.04
N HIS A 73 17.45 1.76 -0.14
CA HIS A 73 17.66 1.84 1.30
C HIS A 73 17.96 0.45 1.89
N GLN A 74 19.01 0.37 2.72
CA GLN A 74 19.39 -0.84 3.49
C GLN A 74 19.44 -2.15 2.68
N ARG A 75 19.62 -2.08 1.36
CA ARG A 75 19.59 -3.21 0.41
C ARG A 75 18.29 -4.04 0.38
N CYS A 76 17.24 -3.65 1.09
CA CYS A 76 16.02 -4.47 1.20
C CYS A 76 14.76 -3.82 0.59
N TYR A 77 14.66 -2.49 0.53
CA TYR A 77 13.61 -1.75 -0.18
C TYR A 77 14.16 -0.48 -0.86
N CYS A 78 13.34 0.24 -1.62
CA CYS A 78 13.73 1.53 -2.21
C CYS A 78 12.63 2.59 -2.09
N LYS A 79 13.05 3.86 -2.02
CA LYS A 79 12.19 5.04 -1.98
C LYS A 79 12.14 5.67 -3.36
N LEU A 80 10.93 5.77 -3.94
CA LEU A 80 10.66 6.52 -5.15
C LEU A 80 10.10 7.90 -4.78
N PHE A 81 10.72 8.98 -5.24
CA PHE A 81 10.25 10.34 -4.99
C PHE A 81 10.48 11.25 -6.20
N SER A 82 9.71 12.33 -6.30
CA SER A 82 9.92 13.34 -7.33
C SER A 82 11.11 14.24 -6.96
N SER A 83 11.86 14.72 -7.94
CA SER A 83 12.86 15.78 -7.76
C SER A 83 12.30 17.03 -7.07
N ARG A 84 10.99 17.28 -7.24
CA ARG A 84 10.21 18.38 -6.68
C ARG A 84 9.66 18.10 -5.27
N SER A 85 9.88 16.91 -4.71
CA SER A 85 9.53 16.61 -3.32
C SER A 85 10.37 17.46 -2.35
N ASP A 86 9.90 17.59 -1.12
CA ASP A 86 10.52 18.40 -0.08
C ASP A 86 11.72 17.64 0.52
N PRO A 87 12.91 18.24 0.62
CA PRO A 87 14.08 17.58 1.18
C PRO A 87 13.88 17.27 2.67
N ILE A 88 14.36 16.11 3.09
CA ILE A 88 14.48 15.76 4.51
C ILE A 88 15.93 15.98 4.92
N LEU A 89 16.15 16.64 6.05
CA LEU A 89 17.49 17.02 6.51
C LEU A 89 18.40 15.79 6.66
N ASN A 90 19.60 15.85 6.07
CA ASN A 90 20.63 14.81 6.12
C ASN A 90 20.26 13.47 5.47
N LEU A 91 19.24 13.42 4.62
CA LEU A 91 18.82 12.19 3.94
C LEU A 91 18.93 12.32 2.41
N PRO A 92 19.26 11.22 1.71
CA PRO A 92 19.38 11.22 0.26
C PRO A 92 18.03 11.08 -0.47
N TRP A 93 16.92 11.00 0.26
CA TRP A 93 15.56 10.99 -0.30
C TRP A 93 14.73 12.19 0.17
N LYS A 94 13.58 12.37 -0.47
CA LYS A 94 12.69 13.52 -0.25
C LYS A 94 11.27 13.03 0.02
N TRP A 95 10.51 13.79 0.79
CA TRP A 95 9.10 13.51 1.09
C TRP A 95 8.17 14.40 0.27
N PRO A 96 7.04 13.91 -0.28
CA PRO A 96 6.55 12.54 -0.18
C PRO A 96 7.31 11.55 -1.07
N PHE A 97 7.27 10.28 -0.68
CA PHE A 97 7.83 9.13 -1.40
C PHE A 97 6.85 7.96 -1.44
N LEU A 98 7.14 6.98 -2.30
CA LEU A 98 6.55 5.65 -2.34
C LEU A 98 7.65 4.65 -1.96
N ASP A 99 7.45 3.90 -0.90
CA ASP A 99 8.29 2.77 -0.53
C ASP A 99 7.95 1.55 -1.39
N ILE A 100 8.99 0.99 -2.03
CA ILE A 100 8.93 -0.19 -2.89
C ILE A 100 9.69 -1.30 -2.18
N PHE A 101 8.93 -2.15 -1.51
CA PHE A 101 9.42 -3.35 -0.84
C PHE A 101 9.63 -4.48 -1.84
N PHE A 102 10.38 -5.50 -1.41
CA PHE A 102 10.59 -6.70 -2.19
C PHE A 102 10.25 -7.95 -1.39
N TYR A 103 9.58 -8.91 -2.02
CA TYR A 103 9.36 -10.22 -1.43
C TYR A 103 10.19 -11.29 -2.14
N ASP A 104 10.58 -12.31 -1.38
CA ASP A 104 11.08 -13.58 -1.86
C ASP A 104 10.01 -14.66 -1.63
N GLU A 105 10.16 -15.83 -2.23
CA GLU A 105 9.10 -16.83 -2.24
C GLU A 105 9.60 -18.27 -2.27
N ASN A 106 8.73 -19.19 -1.83
CA ASN A 106 8.87 -20.61 -2.09
C ASN A 106 7.61 -21.14 -2.79
N ALA A 107 7.39 -22.45 -2.75
CA ALA A 107 6.24 -23.09 -3.38
C ALA A 107 4.90 -22.60 -2.81
N THR A 108 4.83 -22.26 -1.52
CA THR A 108 3.56 -22.00 -0.82
C THR A 108 3.44 -20.60 -0.25
N HIS A 109 4.54 -19.88 -0.03
CA HIS A 109 4.55 -18.59 0.67
C HIS A 109 5.41 -17.55 -0.04
N ILE A 110 5.08 -16.29 0.23
CA ILE A 110 5.94 -15.13 0.01
C ILE A 110 6.31 -14.49 1.35
N TRP A 111 7.44 -13.79 1.43
CA TRP A 111 7.83 -13.01 2.62
C TRP A 111 8.65 -11.79 2.23
N ASP A 112 8.50 -10.71 2.99
CA ASP A 112 9.34 -9.52 2.86
C ASP A 112 10.82 -9.90 3.08
N ILE A 113 11.71 -9.41 2.22
CA ILE A 113 13.14 -9.69 2.34
C ILE A 113 13.85 -8.80 3.37
N CYS A 114 13.21 -7.73 3.81
CA CYS A 114 13.74 -6.90 4.89
C CYS A 114 13.80 -7.71 6.18
N PRO A 115 14.98 -7.85 6.82
CA PRO A 115 15.15 -8.73 7.99
C PRO A 115 14.16 -8.47 9.13
N TYR A 116 13.79 -7.20 9.35
CA TYR A 116 12.88 -6.79 10.41
C TYR A 116 11.41 -7.12 10.14
N TYR A 117 11.04 -7.34 8.87
CA TYR A 117 9.66 -7.61 8.45
C TYR A 117 9.44 -9.08 8.07
N ARG A 118 10.50 -9.82 7.74
CA ARG A 118 10.45 -11.18 7.19
C ARG A 118 9.49 -12.14 7.92
N ASP A 119 9.56 -12.18 9.24
CA ASP A 119 8.77 -13.14 10.03
C ASP A 119 7.34 -12.66 10.24
N ARG A 120 7.12 -11.34 10.26
CA ARG A 120 5.80 -10.72 10.47
C ARG A 120 5.00 -10.60 9.17
N TYR A 121 5.67 -10.36 8.05
CA TYR A 121 5.08 -10.13 6.73
C TYR A 121 5.40 -11.31 5.83
N ARG A 122 4.80 -12.46 6.16
CA ARG A 122 4.90 -13.72 5.43
C ARG A 122 3.49 -14.22 5.15
N TYR A 123 3.16 -14.45 3.89
CA TYR A 123 1.80 -14.77 3.46
C TYR A 123 1.76 -16.03 2.61
N GLU A 124 0.68 -16.79 2.70
CA GLU A 124 0.39 -17.88 1.77
C GLU A 124 0.12 -17.34 0.36
N LYS A 125 0.74 -17.96 -0.65
CA LYS A 125 0.55 -17.61 -2.07
C LYS A 125 -0.91 -17.74 -2.51
N ALA A 126 -1.64 -18.70 -1.95
CA ALA A 126 -3.06 -18.89 -2.24
C ALA A 126 -3.94 -17.72 -1.74
N LEU A 127 -3.50 -17.00 -0.70
CA LEU A 127 -4.18 -15.79 -0.21
C LEU A 127 -3.81 -14.55 -1.05
N VAL A 128 -2.60 -14.54 -1.61
CA VAL A 128 -2.11 -13.41 -2.41
C VAL A 128 -2.56 -13.49 -3.86
N PHE A 129 -2.42 -14.65 -4.50
CA PHE A 129 -2.58 -14.82 -5.94
C PHE A 129 -3.84 -15.63 -6.29
N PRO A 130 -4.46 -15.39 -7.47
CA PRO A 130 -4.14 -14.33 -8.43
C PRO A 130 -4.53 -12.94 -7.91
N LEU A 131 -3.72 -11.93 -8.22
CA LEU A 131 -3.99 -10.56 -7.79
C LEU A 131 -5.33 -10.05 -8.34
N ARG A 132 -5.95 -9.14 -7.59
CA ARG A 132 -7.17 -8.42 -8.00
C ARG A 132 -6.91 -6.93 -8.02
N ARG A 133 -7.78 -6.17 -8.71
CA ARG A 133 -7.73 -4.71 -8.63
C ARG A 133 -8.67 -4.19 -7.55
N ARG A 134 -8.17 -3.29 -6.72
CA ARG A 134 -8.93 -2.64 -5.65
C ARG A 134 -8.84 -1.12 -5.76
N PRO A 135 -9.87 -0.39 -5.30
CA PRO A 135 -9.87 1.06 -5.32
C PRO A 135 -8.82 1.64 -4.37
N PHE A 136 -8.06 2.62 -4.85
CA PHE A 136 -7.18 3.45 -4.04
C PHE A 136 -7.15 4.86 -4.63
N LEU A 137 -7.69 5.84 -3.92
CA LEU A 137 -8.07 7.14 -4.46
C LEU A 137 -9.01 6.97 -5.68
N ASP A 138 -8.65 7.55 -6.81
CA ASP A 138 -9.30 7.40 -8.11
C ASP A 138 -8.63 6.33 -8.99
N LEU A 139 -7.68 5.55 -8.45
CA LEU A 139 -6.96 4.49 -9.15
C LEU A 139 -7.56 3.10 -8.84
N SER A 140 -7.23 2.15 -9.72
CA SER A 140 -7.56 0.73 -9.58
C SER A 140 -6.27 -0.09 -9.61
N LEU A 141 -5.73 -0.38 -8.44
CA LEU A 141 -4.37 -0.92 -8.26
C LEU A 141 -4.41 -2.39 -7.84
N PHE A 142 -3.34 -3.13 -8.13
CA PHE A 142 -3.23 -4.53 -7.76
C PHE A 142 -3.17 -4.71 -6.23
N ALA A 143 -3.90 -5.70 -5.74
CA ALA A 143 -3.99 -6.10 -4.35
C ALA A 143 -4.11 -7.64 -4.24
N PRO A 144 -3.81 -8.24 -3.07
CA PRO A 144 -3.98 -9.66 -2.82
C PRO A 144 -5.41 -10.17 -3.07
N HIS A 145 -5.54 -11.40 -3.57
CA HIS A 145 -6.83 -12.05 -3.85
C HIS A 145 -7.76 -12.05 -2.64
N HIS A 146 -7.25 -12.51 -1.49
CA HIS A 146 -7.94 -12.54 -0.21
C HIS A 146 -7.41 -11.41 0.68
N THR A 147 -7.60 -10.16 0.25
CA THR A 147 -7.07 -8.95 0.91
C THR A 147 -7.32 -8.92 2.42
N ARG A 148 -8.53 -9.24 2.87
CA ARG A 148 -8.87 -9.26 4.30
C ARG A 148 -8.04 -10.31 5.06
N ALA A 149 -7.83 -11.50 4.50
CA ALA A 149 -7.06 -12.56 5.15
C ALA A 149 -5.59 -12.15 5.29
N VAL A 150 -4.99 -11.63 4.21
CA VAL A 150 -3.61 -11.11 4.22
C VAL A 150 -3.42 -10.00 5.26
N LEU A 151 -4.37 -9.05 5.33
CA LEU A 151 -4.33 -7.99 6.35
C LEU A 151 -4.49 -8.53 7.76
N ALA A 152 -5.29 -9.58 7.98
CA ALA A 152 -5.54 -10.15 9.31
C ALA A 152 -4.30 -10.85 9.89
N GLU A 153 -3.35 -11.27 9.05
CA GLU A 153 -2.07 -11.83 9.50
C GLU A 153 -1.14 -10.77 10.11
N THR A 154 -1.33 -9.49 9.78
CA THR A 154 -0.40 -8.40 10.16
C THR A 154 -1.02 -7.30 11.02
N TYR A 155 -2.34 -7.11 10.90
CA TYR A 155 -3.09 -6.05 11.55
C TYR A 155 -4.32 -6.59 12.29
N LYS A 156 -4.66 -5.92 13.39
CA LYS A 156 -6.00 -6.01 13.98
C LYS A 156 -6.95 -5.17 13.13
N ILE A 157 -7.72 -5.82 12.25
CA ILE A 157 -8.48 -5.14 11.20
C ILE A 157 -9.53 -4.16 11.74
N ASP A 158 -10.06 -4.39 12.93
CA ASP A 158 -11.09 -3.53 13.53
C ASP A 158 -10.50 -2.39 14.39
N ASP A 159 -9.18 -2.41 14.60
CA ASP A 159 -8.45 -1.38 15.34
C ASP A 159 -7.82 -0.37 14.37
N CYS A 160 -7.97 0.90 14.71
CA CYS A 160 -7.34 2.02 14.05
C CYS A 160 -6.14 2.46 14.87
N GLN A 161 -4.95 2.24 14.29
CA GLN A 161 -3.67 2.50 14.91
C GLN A 161 -2.98 3.66 14.18
N SER A 162 -2.50 4.65 14.91
CA SER A 162 -1.65 5.70 14.35
C SER A 162 -0.25 5.13 14.07
N SER A 163 0.39 5.50 12.95
CA SER A 163 1.78 5.07 12.69
C SER A 163 2.70 5.42 13.87
N ALA A 164 3.63 4.53 14.22
CA ALA A 164 4.69 4.79 15.20
C ALA A 164 5.88 5.57 14.61
N TYR A 165 5.78 5.94 13.33
CA TYR A 165 6.81 6.64 12.59
C TYR A 165 6.17 7.77 11.78
N ILE A 166 6.89 8.89 11.65
CA ILE A 166 6.45 10.01 10.82
C ILE A 166 7.43 10.12 9.65
N HIS A 167 7.01 9.65 8.49
CA HIS A 167 7.84 9.54 7.29
C HIS A 167 8.22 10.91 6.73
N ARG A 168 7.40 11.94 6.96
CA ARG A 168 7.70 13.33 6.59
C ARG A 168 8.97 13.88 7.22
N TRP A 169 9.31 13.41 8.42
CA TRP A 169 10.47 13.89 9.17
C TRP A 169 11.46 12.79 9.52
N GLU A 170 11.17 11.53 9.16
CA GLU A 170 11.96 10.34 9.45
C GLU A 170 12.27 10.23 10.95
N ARG A 171 11.20 10.28 11.76
CA ARG A 171 11.26 10.24 13.23
C ARG A 171 10.20 9.32 13.82
N SER A 172 10.58 8.61 14.87
CA SER A 172 9.64 7.84 15.68
C SER A 172 8.69 8.76 16.45
N ARG A 173 7.48 8.26 16.69
CA ARG A 173 6.51 8.85 17.61
C ARG A 173 5.79 7.76 18.39
N GLU A 174 5.11 8.15 19.46
CA GLU A 174 4.22 7.23 20.16
C GLU A 174 3.03 6.86 19.28
N SER A 175 2.73 5.57 19.25
CA SER A 175 1.57 5.02 18.56
C SER A 175 0.40 4.94 19.53
N THR A 176 -0.76 5.40 19.10
CA THR A 176 -2.05 5.22 19.77
C THR A 176 -2.90 4.24 18.98
N THR A 177 -3.80 3.53 19.66
CA THR A 177 -4.74 2.59 19.06
C THR A 177 -6.11 2.81 19.68
N ALA A 178 -7.15 2.81 18.85
CA ALA A 178 -8.54 2.82 19.28
C ALA A 178 -9.37 1.93 18.35
N PRO A 179 -10.53 1.42 18.78
CA PRO A 179 -11.50 0.81 17.87
C PRO A 179 -11.83 1.77 16.72
N CYS A 180 -11.81 1.29 15.48
CA CYS A 180 -12.11 2.16 14.32
C CYS A 180 -13.51 2.79 14.39
N SER A 181 -14.45 2.12 15.06
CA SER A 181 -15.82 2.62 15.27
C SER A 181 -15.88 3.97 15.98
N GLU A 182 -14.89 4.29 16.83
CA GLU A 182 -14.84 5.56 17.56
C GLU A 182 -14.55 6.77 16.65
N ILE A 183 -13.94 6.54 15.50
CA ILE A 183 -13.53 7.61 14.56
C ILE A 183 -14.27 7.58 13.21
N HIS A 184 -15.31 6.75 13.08
CA HIS A 184 -16.18 6.71 11.91
C HIS A 184 -16.87 8.07 11.61
N SER A 185 -16.98 8.94 12.60
CA SER A 185 -17.52 10.29 12.44
C SER A 185 -16.49 11.29 11.91
N LEU A 186 -15.19 10.98 11.98
CA LEU A 186 -14.10 11.89 11.58
C LEU A 186 -13.58 11.61 10.17
N HIS A 187 -13.70 10.36 9.73
CA HIS A 187 -13.12 9.90 8.47
C HIS A 187 -14.08 9.00 7.71
N ALA A 188 -13.90 8.92 6.40
CA ALA A 188 -14.67 8.01 5.56
C ALA A 188 -14.20 6.57 5.75
N PHE A 189 -15.13 5.63 5.90
CA PHE A 189 -14.84 4.20 6.04
C PHE A 189 -15.66 3.36 5.06
N VAL A 190 -15.06 2.26 4.61
CA VAL A 190 -15.70 1.26 3.75
C VAL A 190 -16.61 0.38 4.59
N SER A 191 -17.90 0.44 4.31
CA SER A 191 -18.89 -0.53 4.74
C SER A 191 -19.03 -1.66 3.71
N ARG A 192 -19.18 -2.88 4.20
CA ARG A 192 -19.25 -4.09 3.36
C ARG A 192 -20.59 -4.78 3.53
N THR A 193 -21.20 -5.14 2.41
CA THR A 193 -22.43 -5.92 2.37
C THR A 193 -22.26 -7.08 1.40
N TYR A 194 -22.55 -8.29 1.86
CA TYR A 194 -22.51 -9.45 0.99
C TYR A 194 -23.71 -9.42 0.04
N MET A 195 -23.45 -9.46 -1.26
CA MET A 195 -24.48 -9.47 -2.29
C MET A 195 -24.04 -10.35 -3.47
N ASN A 196 -24.93 -11.24 -3.91
CA ASN A 196 -24.77 -12.04 -5.14
C ASN A 196 -23.42 -12.77 -5.30
N GLY A 197 -22.91 -13.40 -4.25
CA GLY A 197 -21.63 -14.14 -4.34
C GLY A 197 -20.38 -13.27 -4.33
N GLY A 198 -20.52 -11.97 -4.06
CA GLY A 198 -19.41 -11.03 -3.93
C GLY A 198 -19.60 -10.04 -2.78
N CYS A 199 -18.68 -9.09 -2.67
CA CYS A 199 -18.71 -8.08 -1.63
C CYS A 199 -18.94 -6.69 -2.21
N ASN A 200 -20.06 -6.08 -1.84
CA ASN A 200 -20.32 -4.68 -2.18
C ASN A 200 -19.72 -3.77 -1.10
N GLU A 201 -18.79 -2.94 -1.51
CA GLU A 201 -18.05 -2.00 -0.69
C GLU A 201 -18.57 -0.59 -0.93
N THR A 202 -19.02 0.07 0.13
CA THR A 202 -19.56 1.42 0.09
C THR A 202 -18.72 2.31 0.99
N LEU A 203 -18.09 3.34 0.43
CA LEU A 203 -17.38 4.35 1.22
C LEU A 203 -18.40 5.31 1.83
N ILE A 204 -18.45 5.37 3.15
CA ILE A 204 -19.42 6.16 3.92
C ILE A 204 -18.69 7.24 4.69
N HIS A 205 -19.17 8.48 4.60
CA HIS A 205 -18.72 9.61 5.39
C HIS A 205 -19.91 10.41 5.90
N HIS A 206 -20.05 10.58 7.22
CA HIS A 206 -21.22 11.24 7.85
C HIS A 206 -22.59 10.74 7.32
N LYS A 207 -22.74 9.42 7.16
CA LYS A 207 -23.94 8.76 6.58
C LYS A 207 -24.20 9.03 5.08
N ASN A 208 -23.34 9.79 4.41
CA ASN A 208 -23.39 9.97 2.97
C ASN A 208 -22.53 8.91 2.28
N ILE A 209 -23.05 8.32 1.21
CA ILE A 209 -22.32 7.44 0.33
C ILE A 209 -21.47 8.30 -0.61
N THR A 210 -20.17 8.08 -0.63
CA THR A 210 -19.24 8.83 -1.49
C THR A 210 -18.74 8.01 -2.67
N LYS A 211 -18.65 6.68 -2.53
CA LYS A 211 -18.20 5.76 -3.58
C LYS A 211 -18.77 4.37 -3.35
N VAL A 212 -19.05 3.65 -4.44
CA VAL A 212 -19.48 2.24 -4.40
C VAL A 212 -18.51 1.44 -5.28
N PHE A 213 -18.08 0.28 -4.79
CA PHE A 213 -17.20 -0.66 -5.47
C PHE A 213 -17.70 -2.08 -5.24
N PHE A 214 -17.78 -2.89 -6.30
CA PHE A 214 -18.20 -4.28 -6.19
C PHE A 214 -17.01 -5.22 -6.43
N ASP A 215 -16.66 -6.02 -5.44
CA ASP A 215 -15.58 -7.02 -5.51
C ASP A 215 -16.18 -8.41 -5.82
N TYR A 216 -16.14 -8.78 -7.09
CA TYR A 216 -16.65 -10.06 -7.57
C TYR A 216 -15.85 -11.22 -6.96
N GLY A 217 -16.53 -12.13 -6.25
CA GLY A 217 -15.91 -13.34 -5.68
C GLY A 217 -15.03 -13.09 -4.46
N ALA A 218 -15.10 -11.93 -3.81
CA ALA A 218 -14.50 -11.71 -2.49
C ALA A 218 -15.46 -12.16 -1.38
N THR A 219 -14.90 -12.73 -0.31
CA THR A 219 -15.60 -12.86 0.97
C THR A 219 -15.59 -11.51 1.67
N CYS A 220 -16.77 -10.94 1.95
CA CYS A 220 -16.90 -9.98 3.04
C CYS A 220 -16.51 -10.69 4.35
#